data_AF-A0A3M1EM86-F1
#
_entry.id   AF-A0A3M1EM86-F1
#
_cell.length_a   1.000
_cell.length_b   1.000
_cell.length_c   1.000
_cell.angle_alpha   90.00
_cell.angle_beta   90.00
_cell.angle_gamma   90.00
#
_symmetry.space_group_name_H-M   'P 1'
#
loop_
_entity.id
_entity.type
_entity.pdbx_description
1 polymer ?
#
loop_
_entity_poly.entity_id
_entity_poly.type
_entity_poly.pdbx_seq_one_letter_code
_entity_poly.pdbx_strand_id
1 'polypeptide(L)'
;MAQADVLQAIHHRLDQPWCRLVTIVGRRGAGKARLAAAVAHHRAGQYGDGVWLVPPPTRDAGEAEPAQTLAVAIAAILDLPLLVSRKPSQQVLDYLQEKEMMLVLLDIPRATADIELVLAIVQHCRGVQLLVTADEALHLRAEWVIVWGTEG
;
A
#
# COMPACT_ATOMS: atom_id res chain seq x y z
N MET A 1 19.00 -6.76 -12.72
CA MET A 1 19.43 -6.16 -11.42
C MET A 1 19.26 -7.21 -10.35
N ALA A 2 20.24 -7.42 -9.47
CA ALA A 2 20.12 -8.46 -8.45
C ALA A 2 19.01 -8.08 -7.43
N GLN A 3 18.36 -9.09 -6.83
CA GLN A 3 17.30 -8.85 -5.84
C GLN A 3 17.76 -7.97 -4.67
N ALA A 4 19.00 -8.13 -4.23
CA ALA A 4 19.59 -7.34 -3.15
C ALA A 4 19.69 -5.85 -3.52
N ASP A 5 20.08 -5.52 -4.75
CA ASP A 5 20.20 -4.14 -5.23
C ASP A 5 18.83 -3.44 -5.25
N VAL A 6 17.79 -4.14 -5.69
CA VAL A 6 16.42 -3.60 -5.70
C VAL A 6 15.94 -3.34 -4.28
N LEU A 7 16.17 -4.29 -3.36
CA LEU A 7 15.78 -4.16 -1.97
C LEU A 7 16.45 -2.94 -1.33
N GLN A 8 17.77 -2.78 -1.54
CA GLN A 8 18.51 -1.62 -1.08
C GLN A 8 17.99 -0.32 -1.69
N ALA A 9 17.66 -0.30 -2.98
CA ALA A 9 17.08 0.87 -3.64
C ALA A 9 15.73 1.26 -3.03
N ILE A 10 14.87 0.28 -2.72
CA ILE A 10 13.60 0.52 -2.02
C ILE A 10 13.86 1.12 -0.64
N HIS A 11 14.77 0.54 0.14
CA HIS A 11 15.09 1.08 1.47
C HIS A 11 15.61 2.51 1.41
N HIS A 12 16.57 2.78 0.52
CA HIS A 12 17.13 4.12 0.35
C HIS A 12 16.07 5.18 0.02
N ARG A 13 15.03 4.81 -0.74
CA ARG A 13 13.90 5.69 -1.05
C ARG A 13 13.01 5.90 0.17
N LEU A 14 12.61 4.82 0.83
CA LEU A 14 11.78 4.87 2.03
C LEU A 14 12.46 5.60 3.21
N ASP A 15 13.79 5.68 3.24
CA ASP A 15 14.56 6.47 4.24
C ASP A 15 14.51 7.98 3.98
N GLN A 16 14.03 8.42 2.81
CA GLN A 16 13.90 9.84 2.53
C GLN A 16 12.67 10.41 3.25
N PRO A 17 12.79 11.54 3.96
CA PRO A 17 11.70 12.10 4.78
C PRO A 17 10.49 12.54 3.95
N TRP A 18 10.68 12.79 2.66
CA TRP A 18 9.62 13.17 1.71
C TRP A 18 8.98 11.98 1.01
N CYS A 19 9.57 10.78 1.10
CA CYS A 19 9.05 9.59 0.43
C CYS A 19 7.95 8.97 1.27
N ARG A 20 6.71 9.05 0.78
CA ARG A 20 5.53 8.50 1.45
C ARG A 20 4.83 7.39 0.67
N LEU A 21 5.21 7.19 -0.59
CA LEU A 21 4.64 6.18 -1.48
C LEU A 21 5.72 5.61 -2.37
N VAL A 22 5.96 4.31 -2.24
CA VAL A 22 6.70 3.51 -3.21
C VAL A 22 5.76 2.49 -3.83
N THR A 23 5.78 2.36 -5.15
CA THR A 23 5.04 1.30 -5.85
C THR A 23 6.02 0.37 -6.55
N ILE A 24 5.98 -0.90 -6.19
CA ILE A 24 6.65 -1.99 -6.88
C ILE A 24 5.75 -2.43 -8.03
N VAL A 25 6.22 -2.19 -9.25
CA VAL A 25 5.54 -2.52 -10.50
C VAL A 25 6.23 -3.70 -11.17
N GLY A 26 5.48 -4.55 -11.86
CA GLY A 26 6.03 -5.71 -12.54
C GLY A 26 4.93 -6.66 -12.99
N ARG A 27 5.27 -7.70 -13.75
CA ARG A 27 4.27 -8.67 -14.22
C ARG A 27 3.63 -9.43 -13.06
N ARG A 28 2.39 -9.90 -13.26
CA ARG A 28 1.73 -10.82 -12.32
C ARG A 28 2.58 -12.09 -12.17
N GLY A 29 2.75 -12.58 -10.94
CA GLY A 29 3.60 -13.73 -10.64
C GLY A 29 5.09 -13.46 -10.56
N ALA A 30 5.58 -12.23 -10.84
CA ALA A 30 7.01 -11.89 -10.76
C ALA A 30 7.60 -11.95 -9.33
N GLY A 31 6.78 -12.13 -8.29
CA GLY A 31 7.26 -12.18 -6.91
C GLY A 31 7.29 -10.82 -6.19
N LYS A 32 6.58 -9.81 -6.70
CA LYS A 32 6.45 -8.48 -6.05
C LYS A 32 6.00 -8.57 -4.59
N ALA A 33 5.03 -9.44 -4.29
CA ALA A 33 4.55 -9.65 -2.92
C ALA A 33 5.64 -10.20 -1.99
N ARG A 34 6.52 -11.08 -2.50
CA ARG A 34 7.67 -11.58 -1.73
C ARG A 34 8.68 -10.46 -1.47
N LEU A 35 8.95 -9.61 -2.46
CA LEU A 35 9.82 -8.45 -2.29
C LEU A 35 9.24 -7.46 -1.28
N ALA A 36 7.94 -7.15 -1.38
CA ALA A 36 7.25 -6.26 -0.44
C ALA A 36 7.26 -6.80 1.00
N ALA A 37 7.03 -8.11 1.18
CA ALA A 37 7.15 -8.76 2.48
C ALA A 37 8.57 -8.72 3.05
N ALA A 38 9.60 -8.86 2.21
CA ALA A 38 10.99 -8.71 2.65
C ALA A 38 11.27 -7.27 3.13
N VAL A 39 10.80 -6.25 2.40
CA VAL A 39 10.89 -4.84 2.83
C VAL A 39 10.16 -4.65 4.16
N ALA A 40 8.93 -5.16 4.29
CA ALA A 40 8.13 -5.07 5.51
C ALA A 40 8.87 -5.66 6.72
N HIS A 41 9.49 -6.84 6.54
CA HIS A 41 10.26 -7.51 7.57
C HIS A 41 11.47 -6.68 8.03
N HIS A 42 12.23 -6.11 7.09
CA HIS A 42 13.35 -5.22 7.41
C HIS A 42 12.94 -3.92 8.11
N ARG A 43 11.69 -3.47 7.88
CA ARG A 43 11.11 -2.26 8.46
C ARG A 43 10.40 -2.51 9.79
N ALA A 44 10.26 -3.76 10.21
CA ALA A 44 9.61 -4.11 11.47
C ALA A 44 10.29 -3.40 12.66
N GLY A 45 9.49 -2.83 13.55
CA GLY A 45 9.98 -2.10 14.74
C GLY A 45 10.45 -0.66 14.48
N GLN A 46 10.40 -0.16 13.24
CA GLN A 46 10.77 1.23 12.92
C GLN A 46 9.61 2.23 13.02
N TYR A 47 8.38 1.73 13.21
CA TYR A 47 7.15 2.50 13.20
C TYR A 47 6.41 2.30 14.52
N GLY A 48 5.97 3.39 15.17
CA GLY A 48 5.31 3.36 16.48
C GLY A 48 4.04 2.51 16.51
N ASP A 49 3.26 2.52 15.43
CA ASP A 49 2.06 1.72 15.24
C ASP A 49 2.27 0.49 14.33
N GLY A 50 3.53 0.17 13.99
CA GLY A 50 3.90 -1.07 13.31
C GLY A 50 3.87 -1.07 11.78
N VAL A 51 4.05 -2.26 11.20
CA VAL A 51 4.10 -2.52 9.76
C VAL A 51 3.06 -3.56 9.41
N TRP A 52 2.14 -3.23 8.50
CA TRP A 52 0.95 -4.03 8.22
C TRP A 52 0.90 -4.43 6.76
N LEU A 53 0.85 -5.74 6.50
CA LEU A 53 0.61 -6.28 5.17
C LEU A 53 -0.88 -6.39 4.91
N VAL A 54 -1.37 -5.57 3.99
CA VAL A 54 -2.76 -5.56 3.56
C VAL A 54 -2.88 -6.49 2.34
N PRO A 55 -3.55 -7.63 2.46
CA PRO A 55 -3.74 -8.53 1.32
C PRO A 55 -4.62 -7.87 0.25
N PRO A 56 -4.59 -8.39 -0.99
CA PRO A 56 -5.50 -7.91 -2.03
C PRO A 56 -6.95 -8.08 -1.55
N PRO A 57 -7.81 -7.07 -1.75
CA PRO A 57 -9.19 -7.18 -1.30
C PRO A 57 -9.88 -8.35 -2.01
N THR A 58 -10.66 -9.11 -1.25
CA THR A 58 -11.50 -10.16 -1.79
C THR A 58 -12.58 -9.52 -2.65
N ARG A 59 -12.61 -9.87 -3.94
CA ARG A 59 -13.73 -9.53 -4.83
C ARG A 59 -14.78 -10.62 -4.68
N ASP A 60 -15.91 -10.31 -4.04
CA ASP A 60 -17.04 -11.23 -4.07
C ASP A 60 -17.59 -11.32 -5.50
N ALA A 61 -17.65 -12.54 -6.02
CA ALA A 61 -18.09 -12.84 -7.38
C ALA A 61 -19.60 -12.61 -7.50
N GLY A 62 -20.02 -11.35 -7.68
CA GLY A 62 -21.43 -11.01 -7.83
C GLY A 62 -21.74 -9.53 -7.71
N GLU A 63 -20.89 -8.74 -7.05
CA GLU A 63 -21.04 -7.29 -6.98
C GLU A 63 -20.21 -6.61 -8.08
N ALA A 64 -20.86 -5.76 -8.87
CA ALA A 64 -20.19 -4.92 -9.85
C ALA A 64 -19.23 -3.97 -9.11
N GLU A 65 -17.95 -4.33 -9.07
CA GLU A 65 -16.82 -3.58 -8.48
C GLU A 65 -17.23 -2.75 -7.24
N PRO A 66 -17.31 -3.38 -6.05
CA PRO A 66 -17.65 -2.64 -4.85
C PRO A 66 -16.64 -1.50 -4.67
N ALA A 67 -17.13 -0.27 -4.75
CA ALA A 67 -16.29 0.91 -4.57
C ALA A 67 -15.67 0.87 -3.16
N GLN A 68 -14.37 1.17 -3.04
CA GLN A 68 -13.62 1.26 -1.77
C GLN A 68 -13.27 -0.09 -1.10
N THR A 69 -13.09 -1.15 -1.89
CA THR A 69 -12.63 -2.44 -1.35
C THR A 69 -11.28 -2.35 -0.62
N LEU A 70 -10.39 -1.43 -1.03
CA LEU A 70 -9.11 -1.21 -0.33
C LEU A 70 -9.33 -0.66 1.08
N ALA A 71 -10.29 0.24 1.27
CA ALA A 71 -10.60 0.77 2.60
C ALA A 71 -11.07 -0.34 3.55
N VAL A 72 -11.90 -1.24 3.04
CA VAL A 72 -12.39 -2.40 3.82
C VAL A 72 -11.24 -3.34 4.16
N ALA A 73 -10.33 -3.62 3.21
CA ALA A 73 -9.17 -4.46 3.46
C ALA A 73 -8.21 -3.86 4.51
N ILE A 74 -7.96 -2.55 4.45
CA ILE A 74 -7.16 -1.82 5.45
C ILE A 74 -7.86 -1.86 6.81
N ALA A 75 -9.17 -1.65 6.87
CA ALA A 75 -9.89 -1.70 8.14
C ALA A 75 -9.83 -3.10 8.76
N ALA A 76 -10.02 -4.14 7.95
CA ALA A 76 -9.98 -5.53 8.41
C ALA A 76 -8.61 -5.93 8.99
N ILE A 77 -7.51 -5.58 8.32
CA ILE A 77 -6.16 -5.93 8.82
C ILE A 77 -5.76 -5.14 10.08
N LEU A 78 -6.31 -3.94 10.26
CA LEU A 78 -6.08 -3.09 11.44
C LEU A 78 -7.07 -3.38 12.58
N ASP A 79 -7.95 -4.38 12.45
CA ASP A 79 -9.07 -4.64 13.37
C ASP A 79 -9.90 -3.36 13.66
N LEU A 80 -10.08 -2.52 12.65
CA LEU A 80 -10.87 -1.28 12.73
C LEU A 80 -12.34 -1.58 12.42
N PRO A 81 -13.25 -1.53 13.41
CA PRO A 81 -14.67 -1.71 13.17
C PRO A 81 -15.23 -0.54 12.35
N LEU A 82 -15.88 -0.86 11.23
CA LEU A 82 -16.49 0.14 10.35
C LEU A 82 -17.96 0.35 10.69
N LEU A 83 -18.37 1.63 10.75
CA LEU A 83 -19.77 2.02 10.84
C LEU A 83 -20.41 2.06 9.46
N VAL A 84 -21.54 1.38 9.29
CA VAL A 84 -22.30 1.33 8.02
C VAL A 84 -22.79 2.71 7.58
N SER A 85 -23.05 3.62 8.51
CA SER A 85 -23.54 4.98 8.25
C SER A 85 -22.48 5.94 7.68
N ARG A 86 -21.21 5.53 7.64
CA ARG A 86 -20.09 6.36 7.19
C ARG A 86 -19.31 5.66 6.07
N LYS A 87 -18.73 6.44 5.18
CA LYS A 87 -17.87 5.91 4.11
C LYS A 87 -16.64 5.20 4.72
N PRO A 88 -16.32 3.96 4.32
CA PRO A 88 -15.14 3.24 4.79
C PRO A 88 -13.83 4.03 4.62
N SER A 89 -13.65 4.68 3.46
CA SER A 89 -12.44 5.47 3.18
C SER A 89 -12.21 6.59 4.19
N GLN A 90 -13.27 7.32 4.55
CA GLN A 90 -13.18 8.41 5.54
C GLN A 90 -12.83 7.86 6.92
N GLN A 91 -13.40 6.74 7.32
CA GLN A 91 -13.12 6.13 8.63
C GLN A 91 -11.67 5.65 8.74
N VAL A 92 -11.15 5.05 7.67
CA VAL A 92 -9.73 4.68 7.56
C VAL A 92 -8.84 5.91 7.63
N LEU A 93 -9.17 6.99 6.90
CA LEU A 93 -8.40 8.23 6.94
C LEU A 93 -8.37 8.84 8.34
N ASP A 94 -9.52 8.92 9.01
CA ASP A 94 -9.64 9.43 10.38
C ASP A 94 -8.77 8.61 11.34
N TYR A 95 -8.82 7.28 11.23
CA TYR A 95 -7.99 6.39 12.06
C TYR A 95 -6.50 6.60 11.82
N LEU A 96 -6.08 6.75 10.56
CA LEU A 96 -4.67 6.88 10.17
C LEU A 96 -4.07 8.27 10.41
N GLN A 97 -4.89 9.31 10.66
CA GLN A 97 -4.41 10.69 10.85
C GLN A 97 -3.30 10.82 11.92
N GLU A 98 -3.49 10.14 13.04
CA GLU A 98 -2.62 10.25 14.23
C GLU A 98 -1.65 9.07 14.36
N LYS A 99 -1.45 8.30 13.27
CA LYS A 99 -0.68 7.07 13.28
C LYS A 99 0.70 7.21 12.65
N GLU A 100 1.65 6.47 13.20
CA GLU A 100 2.99 6.29 12.67
C GLU A 100 3.19 4.82 12.25
N MET A 101 2.89 4.50 10.99
CA MET A 101 2.90 3.11 10.50
C MET A 101 3.32 2.99 9.04
N MET A 102 3.68 1.76 8.65
CA MET A 102 3.81 1.38 7.25
C MET A 102 2.67 0.47 6.83
N LEU A 103 1.96 0.84 5.77
CA LEU A 103 1.00 -0.05 5.12
C LEU A 103 1.61 -0.61 3.84
N VAL A 104 1.64 -1.94 3.75
CA VAL A 104 2.14 -2.67 2.58
C VAL A 104 0.93 -3.23 1.83
N LEU A 105 0.53 -2.55 0.77
CA LEU A 105 -0.69 -2.86 0.02
C LEU A 105 -0.39 -3.83 -1.13
N LEU A 106 -0.91 -5.04 -1.05
CA LEU A 106 -0.66 -6.09 -2.03
C LEU A 106 -1.73 -6.09 -3.13
N ASP A 107 -1.29 -6.13 -4.39
CA ASP A 107 -2.11 -6.19 -5.61
C ASP A 107 -3.42 -5.38 -5.54
N ILE A 108 -3.31 -4.07 -5.27
CA ILE A 108 -4.49 -3.24 -5.04
C ILE A 108 -5.36 -3.12 -6.31
N PRO A 109 -6.69 -3.02 -6.17
CA PRO A 109 -7.56 -2.71 -7.29
C PRO A 109 -7.25 -1.34 -7.87
N ARG A 110 -7.45 -1.21 -9.18
CA ARG A 110 -7.28 0.06 -9.90
C ARG A 110 -8.56 0.88 -9.98
N ALA A 111 -9.55 0.59 -9.13
CA ALA A 111 -10.74 1.42 -9.06
C ALA A 111 -10.35 2.84 -8.63
N THR A 112 -10.93 3.86 -9.27
CA THR A 112 -10.60 5.26 -9.01
C THR A 112 -10.64 5.61 -7.52
N ALA A 113 -11.66 5.11 -6.80
CA ALA A 113 -11.82 5.34 -5.36
C ALA A 113 -10.67 4.78 -4.51
N ASP A 114 -10.06 3.66 -4.91
CA ASP A 114 -8.95 3.05 -4.17
C ASP A 114 -7.65 3.83 -4.40
N ILE A 115 -7.42 4.30 -5.64
CA ILE A 115 -6.29 5.19 -5.97
C ILE A 115 -6.42 6.55 -5.27
N GLU A 116 -7.64 7.10 -5.21
CA GLU A 116 -7.94 8.32 -4.45
C GLU A 116 -7.67 8.14 -2.96
N LEU A 117 -7.99 6.97 -2.38
CA LEU A 117 -7.67 6.68 -0.99
C LEU A 117 -6.15 6.63 -0.74
N VAL A 118 -5.38 5.97 -1.60
CA VAL A 118 -3.91 5.96 -1.51
C VAL A 118 -3.38 7.39 -1.51
N LEU A 119 -3.84 8.23 -2.44
CA LEU A 119 -3.46 9.63 -2.50
C LEU A 119 -3.86 10.40 -1.24
N ALA A 120 -5.08 10.21 -0.74
CA ALA A 120 -5.57 10.86 0.46
C ALA A 120 -4.74 10.49 1.70
N ILE A 121 -4.37 9.21 1.87
CA ILE A 121 -3.47 8.79 2.95
C ILE A 121 -2.13 9.53 2.81
N VAL A 122 -1.55 9.56 1.61
CA VAL A 122 -0.28 10.25 1.31
C VAL A 122 -0.36 11.78 1.49
N GLN A 123 -1.54 12.38 1.44
CA GLN A 123 -1.69 13.82 1.64
C GLN A 123 -1.98 14.19 3.09
N HIS A 124 -2.78 13.37 3.78
CA HIS A 124 -3.35 13.75 5.07
C HIS A 124 -2.70 13.02 6.25
N CYS A 125 -2.27 11.76 6.12
CA CYS A 125 -1.82 10.95 7.26
C CYS A 125 -0.29 10.96 7.40
N ARG A 126 0.29 12.07 7.89
CA ARG A 126 1.74 12.35 7.77
C ARG A 126 2.68 11.28 8.33
N GLY A 127 2.29 10.54 9.37
CA GLY A 127 3.07 9.44 9.94
C GLY A 127 2.94 8.11 9.19
N VAL A 128 2.12 8.04 8.14
CA VAL A 128 1.88 6.81 7.37
C VAL A 128 2.72 6.77 6.10
N GLN A 129 3.52 5.73 5.92
CA GLN A 129 4.27 5.42 4.70
C GLN A 129 3.63 4.22 3.97
N LEU A 130 3.54 4.30 2.64
CA LEU A 130 2.93 3.27 1.80
C LEU A 130 3.96 2.55 0.94
N LEU A 131 3.86 1.22 0.91
CA LEU A 131 4.50 0.38 -0.10
C LEU A 131 3.43 -0.40 -0.84
N VAL A 132 3.25 -0.13 -2.12
CA VAL A 132 2.22 -0.76 -2.94
C VAL A 132 2.86 -1.75 -3.90
N THR A 133 2.20 -2.88 -4.13
CA THR A 133 2.52 -3.73 -5.29
C THR A 133 1.39 -3.64 -6.30
N ALA A 134 1.74 -3.50 -7.58
CA ALA A 134 0.77 -3.41 -8.65
C ALA A 134 1.36 -3.93 -9.98
N ASP A 135 0.51 -4.25 -10.94
CA ASP A 135 0.97 -4.69 -12.27
C ASP A 135 1.49 -3.53 -13.13
N GLU A 136 1.04 -2.30 -12.89
CA GLU A 136 1.49 -1.07 -13.55
C GLU A 136 1.64 0.06 -12.50
N ALA A 137 2.13 1.24 -12.87
CA ALA A 137 2.18 2.39 -11.96
C ALA A 137 0.76 2.88 -11.57
N LEU A 138 0.64 3.57 -10.44
CA LEU A 138 -0.61 4.24 -10.03
C LEU A 138 -0.76 5.62 -10.70
N HIS A 139 0.32 6.15 -11.26
CA HIS A 139 0.40 7.47 -11.92
C HIS A 139 0.12 8.64 -10.97
N LEU A 140 0.45 8.48 -9.69
CA LEU A 140 0.36 9.55 -8.70
C LEU A 140 1.65 10.38 -8.69
N ARG A 141 1.55 11.72 -8.58
CA ARG A 141 2.75 12.58 -8.51
C ARG A 141 3.67 12.27 -7.34
N ALA A 142 3.12 11.78 -6.23
CA ALA A 142 3.85 11.42 -5.03
C ALA A 142 4.48 10.01 -5.08
N GLU A 143 4.19 9.24 -6.14
CA GLU A 143 4.63 7.86 -6.28
C GLU A 143 6.09 7.77 -6.73
N TRP A 144 6.87 6.96 -6.01
CA TRP A 144 8.15 6.50 -6.49
C TRP A 144 8.03 5.07 -7.05
N VAL A 145 8.23 4.91 -8.36
CA VAL A 145 8.06 3.62 -9.04
C VAL A 145 9.35 2.82 -9.02
N ILE A 146 9.26 1.55 -8.60
CA ILE A 146 10.33 0.55 -8.68
C ILE A 146 9.87 -0.58 -9.59
N VAL A 147 10.58 -0.82 -10.68
CA VAL A 147 10.27 -1.90 -11.62
C VAL A 147 10.93 -3.20 -11.16
N TRP A 148 10.16 -4.28 -11.12
CA TRP A 148 10.58 -5.61 -10.69
C TRP A 148 10.19 -6.68 -11.72
N GLY A 149 11.10 -7.62 -11.96
CA GLY A 149 10.82 -8.82 -12.75
C GLY A 149 10.76 -8.60 -14.26
N THR A 150 11.45 -7.58 -14.79
CA THR A 150 11.71 -7.47 -16.24
C THR A 150 12.92 -8.31 -16.62
N GLU A 151 12.75 -9.63 -16.69
CA GLU A 151 13.58 -10.49 -17.54
C GLU A 151 12.67 -11.46 -18.28
N GLY A 152 12.67 -11.32 -19.61
CA GLY A 152 11.80 -12.00 -20.57
C GLY A 152 11.20 -11.01 -21.55
#